data_AF-A0A2A2L1R5-F1
#
_entry.id   AF-A0A2A2L1R5-F1
#
_cell.length_a   1.000
_cell.length_b   1.000
_cell.length_c   1.000
_cell.angle_alpha   90.00
_cell.angle_beta   90.00
_cell.angle_gamma   90.00
#
_symmetry.space_group_name_H-M   'P 1'
#
loop_
_entity.id
_entity.type
_entity.pdbx_description
1 polymer ?
#
loop_
_entity_poly.entity_id
_entity_poly.type
_entity_poly.pdbx_seq_one_letter_code
_entity_poly.pdbx_strand_id
1 'polypeptide(L)'
;MEYVENLPSVPINAKNVKIISEPEDFYETLLTLISKSNERIYISSLYLGDGKLENALVDKIDNRLRDVLNLRVTILLDYLRGTRGERLEKSSTTLLKRIADRSTIYLYHTPYLKGFLKQTIPERSNEVIGLQHMKLYIFDDHVLLSGANLSDSYFTNRQDRYILFENSKELADYFSQVVDVVGQLSFVLDKDGQCTINPLCPIHPVTGNTKEFSRELNDRLKKVMESLRSASPSHSQSDTVAYPILQMGMFEVEQEHQLMKRLLSTENPSMKFTMASGYFNCLEEYEDLMTNKGKYDLDILVASPKANGFLNAQGLSGQIPAVYSNILHNFYSKVQESNRKSLKLFEYDREGWTFHSKGFWIEHPNYSATIVGSSNYGYRSAFRDLEAQVFLVTKDQNLREQLKEMVLIPTGLMVAREVWKNVNRKPAQVVRTSSMFTPSQSRELPRRRHQASEATTSKVNPFERKELLARIGGTSVRNLCSKQAEEEKPEPLEKLLKDEKWSIIYRYPDIVKFVLIARFKLMQTVGSVIVIPYMSYLFANTETISPTFYFSTVVAGIVAPLMLIVMSKYLTRIVGVISINETNE
;
A
#
# COMPACT_ATOMS: atom_id res chain seq x y z
N MET A 1 -25.55 -7.34 13.59
CA MET A 1 -24.09 -7.53 13.71
C MET A 1 -23.54 -6.28 14.36
N GLU A 2 -22.96 -6.38 15.55
CA GLU A 2 -22.58 -5.23 16.38
C GLU A 2 -21.52 -4.32 15.71
N TYR A 3 -20.64 -4.89 14.88
CA TYR A 3 -19.55 -4.13 14.27
C TYR A 3 -19.95 -3.20 13.13
N VAL A 4 -21.14 -3.35 12.52
CA VAL A 4 -21.65 -2.45 11.44
C VAL A 4 -22.57 -1.34 11.94
N GLU A 5 -22.70 -1.20 13.26
CA GLU A 5 -23.54 -0.16 13.85
C GLU A 5 -23.08 1.24 13.37
N ASN A 6 -24.03 1.99 12.81
CA ASN A 6 -23.89 3.33 12.21
C ASN A 6 -23.30 3.43 10.79
N LEU A 7 -23.06 2.30 10.10
CA LEU A 7 -22.69 2.35 8.68
C LEU A 7 -23.92 2.49 7.78
N PRO A 8 -23.86 3.27 6.68
CA PRO A 8 -24.91 3.27 5.68
C PRO A 8 -25.00 1.89 5.02
N SER A 9 -26.19 1.49 4.57
CA SER A 9 -26.43 0.14 4.06
C SER A 9 -27.28 0.14 2.79
N VAL A 10 -26.92 -0.72 1.86
CA VAL A 10 -27.61 -0.91 0.58
C VAL A 10 -27.96 -2.40 0.46
N PRO A 11 -29.25 -2.79 0.48
CA PRO A 11 -29.63 -4.17 0.19
C PRO A 11 -29.30 -4.49 -1.27
N ILE A 12 -28.72 -5.66 -1.52
CA ILE A 12 -28.35 -6.10 -2.88
C ILE A 12 -28.90 -7.50 -3.08
N ASN A 13 -29.40 -7.81 -4.28
CA ASN A 13 -29.70 -9.19 -4.64
C ASN A 13 -28.40 -9.97 -4.83
N ALA A 14 -28.21 -11.07 -4.11
CA ALA A 14 -27.01 -11.93 -4.23
C ALA A 14 -26.65 -12.28 -5.68
N LYS A 15 -27.66 -12.48 -6.55
CA LYS A 15 -27.46 -12.80 -7.98
C LYS A 15 -26.80 -11.68 -8.78
N ASN A 16 -26.90 -10.44 -8.32
CA ASN A 16 -26.31 -9.26 -8.93
C ASN A 16 -24.88 -9.00 -8.43
N VAL A 17 -24.35 -9.80 -7.52
CA VAL A 17 -22.94 -9.74 -7.11
C VAL A 17 -22.18 -10.77 -7.93
N LYS A 18 -21.26 -10.32 -8.79
CA LYS A 18 -20.38 -11.19 -9.58
C LYS A 18 -18.95 -11.05 -9.11
N ILE A 19 -18.32 -12.18 -8.78
CA ILE A 19 -16.90 -12.26 -8.47
C ILE A 19 -16.15 -12.53 -9.78
N ILE A 20 -15.13 -11.73 -10.06
CA ILE A 20 -14.25 -11.91 -11.22
C ILE A 20 -12.87 -12.33 -10.68
N SER A 21 -12.27 -13.35 -11.28
CA SER A 21 -11.09 -14.02 -10.73
C SER A 21 -9.79 -13.58 -11.41
N GLU A 22 -9.80 -13.44 -12.73
CA GLU A 22 -8.60 -13.19 -13.53
C GLU A 22 -8.51 -11.73 -14.02
N PRO A 23 -7.28 -11.17 -14.17
CA PRO A 23 -7.05 -9.82 -14.68
C PRO A 23 -7.62 -9.56 -16.09
N GLU A 24 -7.54 -10.56 -16.98
CA GLU A 24 -8.07 -10.45 -18.33
C GLU A 24 -9.60 -10.31 -18.32
N ASP A 25 -10.29 -11.10 -17.47
CA ASP A 25 -11.74 -11.01 -17.31
C ASP A 25 -12.16 -9.64 -16.74
N PHE A 26 -11.34 -9.07 -15.84
CA PHE A 26 -11.55 -7.71 -15.35
C PHE A 26 -11.47 -6.68 -16.49
N TYR A 27 -10.45 -6.79 -17.34
CA TYR A 27 -10.29 -5.90 -18.50
C TYR A 27 -11.44 -6.03 -19.49
N GLU A 28 -11.83 -7.25 -19.86
CA GLU A 28 -12.95 -7.49 -20.77
C GLU A 28 -14.30 -7.02 -20.19
N THR A 29 -14.47 -7.16 -18.87
CA THR A 29 -15.64 -6.62 -18.16
C THR A 29 -15.69 -5.10 -18.26
N LEU A 30 -14.57 -4.40 -18.06
CA LEU A 30 -14.49 -2.93 -18.25
C LEU A 30 -14.92 -2.54 -19.67
N LEU A 31 -14.36 -3.18 -20.70
CA LEU A 31 -14.69 -2.89 -22.10
C LEU A 31 -16.18 -3.15 -22.39
N THR A 32 -16.73 -4.23 -21.86
CA THR A 32 -18.14 -4.60 -22.01
C THR A 32 -19.06 -3.57 -21.37
N LEU A 33 -18.78 -3.16 -20.13
CA LEU A 33 -19.59 -2.19 -19.40
C LEU A 33 -19.52 -0.81 -20.07
N ILE A 34 -18.34 -0.34 -20.48
CA ILE A 34 -18.17 0.91 -21.26
C ILE A 34 -19.04 0.89 -22.51
N SER A 35 -19.05 -0.22 -23.25
CA SER A 35 -19.83 -0.35 -24.48
C SER A 35 -21.33 -0.24 -24.26
N LYS A 36 -21.81 -0.61 -23.07
CA LYS A 36 -23.22 -0.68 -22.73
C LYS A 36 -23.74 0.56 -22.00
N SER A 37 -22.87 1.40 -21.45
CA SER A 37 -23.27 2.58 -20.67
C SER A 37 -24.03 3.61 -21.51
N ASN A 38 -25.17 4.11 -21.02
CA ASN A 38 -25.98 5.11 -21.73
C ASN A 38 -26.13 6.43 -20.97
N GLU A 39 -25.90 6.46 -19.65
CA GLU A 39 -26.12 7.62 -18.81
C GLU A 39 -24.81 8.17 -18.22
N ARG A 40 -24.00 7.29 -17.62
CA ARG A 40 -22.77 7.71 -16.95
C ARG A 40 -21.66 6.66 -16.96
N ILE A 41 -20.43 7.15 -17.01
CA ILE A 41 -19.21 6.39 -16.72
C ILE A 41 -18.41 7.18 -15.70
N TYR A 42 -18.14 6.60 -14.53
CA TYR A 42 -17.20 7.15 -13.56
C TYR A 42 -16.02 6.20 -13.39
N ILE A 43 -14.81 6.73 -13.50
CA ILE A 43 -13.57 5.97 -13.30
C ILE A 43 -12.74 6.69 -12.24
N SER A 44 -12.50 6.03 -11.12
CA SER A 44 -11.61 6.48 -10.06
C SER A 44 -10.47 5.49 -9.97
N SER A 45 -9.22 5.95 -10.12
CA SER A 45 -8.02 5.11 -10.07
C SER A 45 -6.82 5.93 -9.60
N LEU A 46 -5.74 5.29 -9.13
CA LEU A 46 -4.53 6.04 -8.75
C LEU A 46 -3.93 6.73 -9.99
N TYR A 47 -3.87 5.98 -11.10
CA TYR A 47 -3.42 6.43 -12.40
C TYR A 47 -4.03 5.56 -13.51
N LEU A 48 -3.88 6.00 -14.74
CA LEU A 48 -4.19 5.25 -15.96
C LEU A 48 -2.90 5.16 -16.80
N GLY A 49 -2.42 3.95 -17.09
CA GLY A 49 -1.20 3.74 -17.87
C GLY A 49 -1.31 4.26 -19.30
N ASP A 50 -0.22 4.25 -20.05
CA ASP A 50 -0.15 4.72 -21.44
C ASP A 50 0.19 3.59 -22.43
N GLY A 51 0.07 2.33 -21.99
CA GLY A 51 0.30 1.14 -22.79
C GLY A 51 -0.82 0.87 -23.81
N LYS A 52 -0.68 -0.25 -24.53
CA LYS A 52 -1.61 -0.62 -25.63
C LYS A 52 -3.03 -0.88 -25.13
N LEU A 53 -3.17 -1.58 -24.01
CA LEU A 53 -4.47 -1.94 -23.44
C LEU A 53 -5.19 -0.72 -22.88
N GLU A 54 -4.46 0.22 -22.28
CA GLU A 54 -4.96 1.47 -21.76
C GLU A 54 -5.41 2.41 -22.89
N ASN A 55 -4.64 2.48 -23.99
CA ASN A 55 -5.06 3.20 -25.20
C ASN A 55 -6.36 2.61 -25.74
N ALA A 56 -6.46 1.29 -25.89
CA ALA A 56 -7.68 0.63 -26.35
C ALA A 56 -8.88 0.86 -25.40
N LEU A 57 -8.65 0.88 -24.09
CA LEU A 57 -9.68 1.21 -23.09
C LEU A 57 -10.22 2.63 -23.30
N VAL A 58 -9.33 3.61 -23.43
CA VAL A 58 -9.75 5.00 -23.65
C VAL A 58 -10.36 5.18 -25.06
N ASP A 59 -9.94 4.39 -26.06
CA ASP A 59 -10.55 4.42 -27.41
C ASP A 59 -12.00 3.96 -27.32
N LYS A 60 -12.26 2.96 -26.49
CA LYS A 60 -13.61 2.46 -26.22
C LYS A 60 -14.50 3.52 -25.60
N ILE A 61 -13.97 4.29 -24.64
CA ILE A 61 -14.68 5.42 -24.01
C ILE A 61 -14.95 6.52 -25.05
N ASP A 62 -13.95 6.89 -25.85
CA ASP A 62 -14.11 7.92 -26.89
C ASP A 62 -15.18 7.52 -27.92
N ASN A 63 -15.14 6.27 -28.41
CA ASN A 63 -16.16 5.76 -29.32
C ASN A 63 -17.55 5.82 -28.70
N ARG A 64 -17.69 5.42 -27.42
CA ARG A 64 -18.98 5.46 -26.75
C ARG A 64 -19.51 6.88 -26.55
N LEU A 65 -18.63 7.84 -26.22
CA LEU A 65 -18.97 9.27 -26.15
C LEU A 65 -19.48 9.83 -27.49
N ARG A 66 -19.03 9.28 -28.62
CA ARG A 66 -19.53 9.66 -29.96
C ARG A 66 -20.88 9.03 -30.27
N ASP A 67 -21.10 7.79 -29.83
CA ASP A 67 -22.33 7.05 -30.06
C ASP A 67 -23.50 7.55 -29.19
N VAL A 68 -23.22 8.03 -27.98
CA VAL A 68 -24.24 8.47 -27.01
C VAL A 68 -23.98 9.92 -26.59
N LEU A 69 -24.66 10.85 -27.23
CA LEU A 69 -24.45 12.30 -27.08
C LEU A 69 -24.62 12.83 -25.65
N ASN A 70 -25.46 12.20 -24.83
CA ASN A 70 -25.75 12.63 -23.45
C ASN A 70 -24.97 11.84 -22.39
N LEU A 71 -24.03 10.97 -22.80
CA LEU A 71 -23.25 10.17 -21.87
C LEU A 71 -22.31 11.06 -21.06
N ARG A 72 -22.39 10.99 -19.73
CA ARG A 72 -21.48 11.71 -18.84
C ARG A 72 -20.29 10.84 -18.48
N VAL A 73 -19.08 11.30 -18.80
CA VAL A 73 -17.84 10.61 -18.41
C VAL A 73 -17.08 11.46 -17.40
N THR A 74 -16.82 10.89 -16.22
CA THR A 74 -16.03 11.51 -15.15
C THR A 74 -14.86 10.61 -14.77
N ILE A 75 -13.64 11.11 -14.81
CA ILE A 75 -12.43 10.36 -14.45
C ILE A 75 -11.73 11.09 -13.32
N LEU A 76 -11.48 10.42 -12.19
CA LEU A 76 -10.73 10.95 -11.06
C LEU A 76 -9.42 10.18 -10.90
N LEU A 77 -8.30 10.89 -11.06
CA LEU A 77 -6.96 10.36 -10.83
C LEU A 77 -6.22 11.15 -9.74
N ASP A 78 -5.12 10.59 -9.24
CA ASP A 78 -4.17 11.36 -8.45
C ASP A 78 -3.34 12.29 -9.36
N TYR A 79 -3.15 13.54 -8.94
CA TYR A 79 -2.41 14.54 -9.71
C TYR A 79 -0.97 14.10 -9.96
N LEU A 80 -0.23 13.72 -8.91
CA LEU A 80 1.19 13.41 -9.02
C LEU A 80 1.42 12.13 -9.82
N ARG A 81 0.54 11.14 -9.65
CA ARG A 81 0.65 9.88 -10.39
C ARG A 81 0.14 9.99 -11.82
N GLY A 82 -0.90 10.77 -12.06
CA GLY A 82 -1.49 11.00 -13.37
C GLY A 82 -0.64 11.86 -14.30
N THR A 83 0.19 12.77 -13.76
CA THR A 83 1.10 13.63 -14.54
C THR A 83 2.51 13.04 -14.70
N ARG A 84 2.79 11.85 -14.18
CA ARG A 84 4.14 11.25 -14.18
C ARG A 84 4.46 10.59 -15.52
N GLY A 85 5.64 10.87 -16.09
CA GLY A 85 6.11 10.32 -17.38
C GLY A 85 7.53 10.80 -17.76
N GLU A 86 8.30 10.01 -18.52
CA GLU A 86 9.60 10.43 -19.08
C GLU A 86 9.36 11.44 -20.20
N ARG A 87 9.45 12.73 -19.86
CA ARG A 87 8.97 13.88 -20.65
C ARG A 87 7.44 13.88 -20.72
N LEU A 88 6.83 15.06 -20.76
CA LEU A 88 5.39 15.33 -20.70
C LEU A 88 4.54 14.67 -21.83
N GLU A 89 5.08 13.70 -22.57
CA GLU A 89 4.46 13.03 -23.72
C GLU A 89 3.86 11.66 -23.38
N LYS A 90 4.17 11.08 -22.20
CA LYS A 90 3.78 9.72 -21.81
C LYS A 90 3.26 9.66 -20.38
N SER A 91 2.04 10.15 -20.19
CA SER A 91 1.34 10.20 -18.90
C SER A 91 -0.15 9.90 -19.04
N SER A 92 -0.84 9.64 -17.93
CA SER A 92 -2.31 9.50 -17.93
C SER A 92 -2.99 10.73 -18.53
N THR A 93 -2.52 11.92 -18.16
CA THR A 93 -3.06 13.18 -18.69
C THR A 93 -2.85 13.34 -20.19
N THR A 94 -1.73 12.85 -20.73
CA THR A 94 -1.46 12.92 -22.18
C THR A 94 -2.43 12.04 -22.95
N LEU A 95 -2.67 10.82 -22.49
CA LEU A 95 -3.65 9.91 -23.10
C LEU A 95 -5.09 10.44 -22.97
N LEU A 96 -5.46 10.94 -21.78
CA LEU A 96 -6.82 11.40 -21.51
C LEU A 96 -7.16 12.75 -22.15
N LYS A 97 -6.16 13.56 -22.54
CA LYS A 97 -6.36 14.82 -23.26
C LYS A 97 -7.33 14.70 -24.45
N ARG A 98 -7.31 13.56 -25.16
CA ARG A 98 -8.14 13.32 -26.36
C ARG A 98 -9.64 13.22 -26.11
N ILE A 99 -10.05 13.01 -24.86
CA ILE A 99 -11.46 12.99 -24.44
C ILE A 99 -11.79 14.13 -23.47
N ALA A 100 -10.83 14.98 -23.11
CA ALA A 100 -10.99 16.02 -22.10
C ALA A 100 -12.00 17.13 -22.50
N ASP A 101 -12.31 17.24 -23.79
CA ASP A 101 -13.32 18.16 -24.32
C ASP A 101 -14.76 17.67 -24.09
N ARG A 102 -14.95 16.35 -23.93
CA ARG A 102 -16.25 15.66 -23.80
C ARG A 102 -16.40 14.88 -22.51
N SER A 103 -15.40 14.94 -21.63
CA SER A 103 -15.38 14.28 -20.33
C SER A 103 -14.81 15.19 -19.26
N THR A 104 -15.15 14.92 -18.00
CA THR A 104 -14.60 15.66 -16.86
C THR A 104 -13.47 14.85 -16.24
N ILE A 105 -12.23 15.33 -16.33
CA ILE A 105 -11.06 14.64 -15.79
C ILE A 105 -10.51 15.42 -14.60
N TYR A 106 -10.71 14.87 -13.41
CA TYR A 106 -10.22 15.39 -12.15
C TYR A 106 -8.84 14.83 -11.79
N LEU A 107 -7.99 15.70 -11.25
CA LEU A 107 -6.65 15.38 -10.75
C LEU A 107 -6.53 15.85 -9.31
N TYR A 108 -6.72 14.92 -8.37
CA TYR A 108 -6.68 15.21 -6.94
C TYR A 108 -5.25 15.46 -6.48
N HIS A 109 -5.04 16.56 -5.75
CA HIS A 109 -3.76 16.86 -5.12
C HIS A 109 -3.97 17.03 -3.62
N THR A 110 -3.22 16.30 -2.81
CA THR A 110 -3.31 16.42 -1.35
C THR A 110 -3.01 17.85 -0.86
N PRO A 111 -3.83 18.43 0.05
CA PRO A 111 -3.59 19.76 0.59
C PRO A 111 -2.47 19.79 1.65
N TYR A 112 -1.82 18.66 1.93
CA TYR A 112 -0.71 18.56 2.88
C TYR A 112 0.67 18.61 2.21
N LEU A 113 0.72 18.56 0.87
CA LEU A 113 1.96 18.73 0.10
C LEU A 113 2.05 20.19 -0.41
N LYS A 114 2.70 21.08 0.36
CA LYS A 114 2.79 22.53 0.07
C LYS A 114 4.21 23.08 0.15
N GLY A 115 4.45 24.20 -0.55
CA GLY A 115 5.63 25.05 -0.39
C GLY A 115 6.98 24.32 -0.51
N PHE A 116 7.89 24.59 0.43
CA PHE A 116 9.24 24.02 0.47
C PHE A 116 9.26 22.48 0.50
N LEU A 117 8.25 21.82 1.08
CA LEU A 117 8.13 20.36 1.09
C LEU A 117 7.99 19.81 -0.35
N LYS A 118 7.20 20.46 -1.20
CA LYS A 118 7.07 20.08 -2.63
C LYS A 118 8.38 20.28 -3.41
N GLN A 119 9.18 21.29 -3.04
CA GLN A 119 10.44 21.62 -3.74
C GLN A 119 11.64 20.77 -3.31
N THR A 120 11.57 20.11 -2.15
CA THR A 120 12.71 19.38 -1.56
C THR A 120 12.54 17.87 -1.48
N ILE A 121 11.32 17.37 -1.61
CA ILE A 121 11.04 15.93 -1.60
C ILE A 121 11.09 15.41 -3.06
N PRO A 122 11.90 14.37 -3.36
CA PRO A 122 11.93 13.74 -4.68
C PRO A 122 10.53 13.32 -5.13
N GLU A 123 10.24 13.36 -6.44
CA GLU A 123 8.89 13.08 -6.97
C GLU A 123 8.27 11.76 -6.48
N ARG A 124 9.09 10.71 -6.32
CA ARG A 124 8.64 9.40 -5.80
C ARG A 124 8.33 9.40 -4.30
N SER A 125 8.86 10.34 -3.54
CA SER A 125 8.68 10.46 -2.08
C SER A 125 7.54 11.42 -1.71
N ASN A 126 7.08 12.27 -2.64
CA ASN A 126 5.87 13.09 -2.48
C ASN A 126 4.62 12.23 -2.23
N GLU A 127 4.67 11.00 -2.75
CA GLU A 127 3.64 9.96 -2.64
C GLU A 127 3.37 9.49 -1.20
N VAL A 128 4.28 9.76 -0.26
CA VAL A 128 4.16 9.31 1.15
C VAL A 128 3.21 10.18 1.98
N ILE A 129 2.89 11.40 1.52
CA ILE A 129 2.09 12.38 2.28
C ILE A 129 0.59 12.04 2.24
N GLY A 130 0.11 11.43 1.16
CA GLY A 130 -1.29 11.05 0.96
C GLY A 130 -1.72 11.24 -0.49
N LEU A 131 -2.40 10.24 -1.05
CA LEU A 131 -2.83 10.19 -2.44
C LEU A 131 -4.32 9.90 -2.56
N GLN A 132 -4.91 10.22 -3.72
CA GLN A 132 -6.13 9.53 -4.12
C GLN A 132 -5.78 8.04 -4.22
N HIS A 133 -6.54 7.16 -3.56
CA HIS A 133 -6.33 5.73 -3.71
C HIS A 133 -7.61 4.91 -3.90
N MET A 134 -8.78 5.51 -4.12
CA MET A 134 -10.00 4.77 -4.49
C MET A 134 -9.87 4.12 -5.88
N LYS A 135 -10.50 2.94 -6.05
CA LYS A 135 -10.60 2.22 -7.33
C LYS A 135 -12.06 1.85 -7.60
N LEU A 136 -12.78 2.81 -8.15
CA LEU A 136 -14.23 2.74 -8.37
C LEU A 136 -14.49 2.85 -9.87
N TYR A 137 -15.14 1.87 -10.45
CA TYR A 137 -15.49 1.85 -11.88
C TYR A 137 -17.00 1.70 -12.01
N ILE A 138 -17.70 2.79 -12.32
CA ILE A 138 -19.17 2.87 -12.30
C ILE A 138 -19.65 3.08 -13.74
N PHE A 139 -20.64 2.29 -14.14
CA PHE A 139 -21.21 2.28 -15.47
C PHE A 139 -22.73 2.23 -15.33
N ASP A 140 -23.41 3.36 -15.55
CA ASP A 140 -24.82 3.53 -15.21
C ASP A 140 -25.10 3.10 -13.75
N ASP A 141 -25.83 2.02 -13.52
CA ASP A 141 -26.14 1.47 -12.19
C ASP A 141 -25.28 0.24 -11.81
N HIS A 142 -24.21 -0.02 -12.56
CA HIS A 142 -23.23 -1.05 -12.24
C HIS A 142 -22.03 -0.46 -11.51
N VAL A 143 -21.57 -1.10 -10.44
CA VAL A 143 -20.37 -0.71 -9.70
C VAL A 143 -19.38 -1.86 -9.71
N LEU A 144 -18.24 -1.68 -10.36
CA LEU A 144 -17.10 -2.58 -10.32
C LEU A 144 -16.05 -2.04 -9.36
N LEU A 145 -15.76 -2.83 -8.32
CA LEU A 145 -14.85 -2.47 -7.24
C LEU A 145 -13.64 -3.39 -7.24
N SER A 146 -12.45 -2.81 -7.08
CA SER A 146 -11.19 -3.55 -7.13
C SER A 146 -10.09 -2.87 -6.30
N GLY A 147 -8.95 -3.55 -6.12
CA GLY A 147 -7.68 -2.92 -5.73
C GLY A 147 -6.77 -2.58 -6.93
N ALA A 148 -7.17 -2.97 -8.14
CA ALA A 148 -6.39 -2.85 -9.36
C ALA A 148 -6.45 -1.45 -9.97
N ASN A 149 -5.31 -0.94 -10.41
CA ASN A 149 -5.25 0.27 -11.23
C ASN A 149 -5.46 -0.08 -12.70
N LEU A 150 -5.62 0.94 -13.54
CA LEU A 150 -5.75 0.76 -14.99
C LEU A 150 -4.37 0.76 -15.64
N SER A 151 -3.67 -0.38 -15.62
CA SER A 151 -2.45 -0.56 -16.40
C SER A 151 -2.22 -2.00 -16.87
N ASP A 152 -1.36 -2.19 -17.87
CA ASP A 152 -1.06 -3.46 -18.52
C ASP A 152 -0.89 -4.65 -17.56
N SER A 153 -0.09 -4.48 -16.49
CA SER A 153 0.12 -5.54 -15.49
C SER A 153 -1.18 -5.94 -14.76
N TYR A 154 -2.08 -4.99 -14.51
CA TYR A 154 -3.38 -5.23 -13.87
C TYR A 154 -4.42 -5.83 -14.82
N PHE A 155 -4.11 -5.90 -16.11
CA PHE A 155 -4.96 -6.55 -17.12
C PHE A 155 -4.43 -7.91 -17.55
N THR A 156 -3.28 -8.34 -17.03
CA THR A 156 -2.58 -9.56 -17.48
C THR A 156 -2.19 -10.46 -16.32
N ASN A 157 -1.13 -10.11 -15.56
CA ASN A 157 -0.49 -11.05 -14.63
C ASN A 157 -0.26 -10.50 -13.22
N ARG A 158 -1.07 -9.53 -12.80
CA ARG A 158 -1.10 -8.99 -11.44
C ARG A 158 -2.39 -9.39 -10.75
N GLN A 159 -2.27 -10.33 -9.83
CA GLN A 159 -3.42 -10.83 -9.07
C GLN A 159 -3.96 -9.73 -8.15
N ASP A 160 -5.21 -9.36 -8.38
CA ASP A 160 -6.00 -8.48 -7.52
C ASP A 160 -7.40 -9.09 -7.31
N ARG A 161 -8.36 -8.31 -6.83
CA ARG A 161 -9.74 -8.73 -6.59
C ARG A 161 -10.71 -7.83 -7.32
N TYR A 162 -11.82 -8.42 -7.75
CA TYR A 162 -12.78 -7.75 -8.59
C TYR A 162 -14.19 -8.22 -8.20
N ILE A 163 -15.03 -7.29 -7.76
CA ILE A 163 -16.45 -7.57 -7.49
C ILE A 163 -17.29 -6.57 -8.26
N LEU A 164 -18.15 -7.09 -9.13
CA LEU A 164 -19.15 -6.34 -9.87
C LEU A 164 -20.48 -6.43 -9.14
N PHE A 165 -21.04 -5.27 -8.80
CA PHE A 165 -22.40 -5.10 -8.30
C PHE A 165 -23.26 -4.60 -9.44
N GLU A 166 -24.14 -5.46 -9.97
CA GLU A 166 -25.03 -5.13 -11.07
C GLU A 166 -26.33 -4.49 -10.60
N ASN A 167 -26.86 -3.54 -11.37
CA ASN A 167 -28.17 -2.91 -11.13
C ASN A 167 -28.34 -2.43 -9.68
N SER A 168 -27.32 -1.80 -9.13
CA SER A 168 -27.27 -1.28 -7.76
C SER A 168 -27.20 0.25 -7.81
N LYS A 169 -28.36 0.85 -8.13
CA LYS A 169 -28.48 2.29 -8.35
C LYS A 169 -28.03 3.10 -7.13
N GLU A 170 -28.45 2.71 -5.93
CA GLU A 170 -28.11 3.41 -4.69
C GLU A 170 -26.61 3.39 -4.42
N LEU A 171 -25.93 2.27 -4.68
CA LEU A 171 -24.48 2.14 -4.53
C LEU A 171 -23.74 2.96 -5.58
N ALA A 172 -24.21 2.93 -6.83
CA ALA A 172 -23.66 3.71 -7.94
C ALA A 172 -23.81 5.22 -7.68
N ASP A 173 -25.00 5.67 -7.27
CA ASP A 173 -25.29 7.06 -6.92
C ASP A 173 -24.42 7.55 -5.76
N TYR A 174 -24.23 6.73 -4.72
CA TYR A 174 -23.37 7.05 -3.59
C TYR A 174 -21.91 7.26 -4.02
N PHE A 175 -21.31 6.30 -4.72
CA PHE A 175 -19.91 6.40 -5.11
C PHE A 175 -19.66 7.45 -6.19
N SER A 176 -20.60 7.67 -7.12
CA SER A 176 -20.51 8.79 -8.06
C SER A 176 -20.49 10.13 -7.32
N GLN A 177 -21.35 10.32 -6.30
CA GLN A 177 -21.33 11.53 -5.48
C GLN A 177 -20.04 11.69 -4.68
N VAL A 178 -19.46 10.61 -4.14
CA VAL A 178 -18.15 10.66 -3.47
C VAL A 178 -17.06 11.12 -4.44
N VAL A 179 -17.03 10.54 -5.65
CA VAL A 179 -16.09 10.94 -6.71
C VAL A 179 -16.29 12.40 -7.10
N ASP A 180 -17.53 12.86 -7.24
CA ASP A 180 -17.85 14.25 -7.56
C ASP A 180 -17.40 15.21 -6.45
N VAL A 181 -17.60 14.88 -5.17
CA VAL A 181 -17.13 15.71 -4.05
C VAL A 181 -15.61 15.88 -4.07
N VAL A 182 -14.87 14.78 -4.23
CA VAL A 182 -13.40 14.84 -4.31
C VAL A 182 -12.95 15.59 -5.57
N GLY A 183 -13.60 15.33 -6.70
CA GLY A 183 -13.32 15.96 -7.99
C GLY A 183 -13.59 17.47 -8.03
N GLN A 184 -14.67 17.92 -7.40
CA GLN A 184 -15.00 19.34 -7.25
C GLN A 184 -13.94 20.11 -6.46
N LEU A 185 -13.19 19.43 -5.59
CA LEU A 185 -12.09 20.00 -4.82
C LEU A 185 -10.70 19.69 -5.43
N SER A 186 -10.65 19.32 -6.71
CA SER A 186 -9.43 18.91 -7.42
C SER A 186 -9.08 19.85 -8.58
N PHE A 187 -7.95 19.60 -9.24
CA PHE A 187 -7.67 20.18 -10.55
C PHE A 187 -8.51 19.49 -11.62
N VAL A 188 -8.71 20.16 -12.77
CA VAL A 188 -9.36 19.64 -13.96
C VAL A 188 -8.37 19.69 -15.12
N LEU A 189 -8.32 18.64 -15.93
CA LEU A 189 -7.58 18.62 -17.18
C LEU A 189 -8.41 19.26 -18.30
N ASP A 190 -7.85 20.24 -18.99
CA ASP A 190 -8.48 20.85 -20.15
C ASP A 190 -8.12 20.14 -21.47
N LYS A 191 -8.78 20.56 -22.56
CA LYS A 191 -8.56 20.05 -23.92
C LYS A 191 -7.14 20.28 -24.45
N ASP A 192 -6.41 21.25 -23.90
CA ASP A 192 -5.04 21.58 -24.27
C ASP A 192 -4.02 20.76 -23.46
N GLY A 193 -4.49 19.99 -22.48
CA GLY A 193 -3.69 19.16 -21.58
C GLY A 193 -3.14 19.91 -20.38
N GLN A 194 -3.64 21.13 -20.12
CA GLN A 194 -3.27 21.90 -18.94
C GLN A 194 -4.16 21.54 -17.76
N CYS A 195 -3.59 21.62 -16.55
CA CYS A 195 -4.31 21.34 -15.32
C CYS A 195 -4.67 22.66 -14.64
N THR A 196 -5.95 23.01 -14.60
CA THR A 196 -6.45 24.22 -13.94
C THR A 196 -7.25 23.88 -12.71
N ILE A 197 -7.39 24.81 -11.77
CA ILE A 197 -8.24 24.59 -10.60
C ILE A 197 -9.70 24.45 -11.04
N ASN A 198 -10.46 23.52 -10.46
CA ASN A 198 -11.89 23.42 -10.71
C ASN A 198 -12.58 24.71 -10.24
N PRO A 199 -13.44 25.36 -11.06
CA PRO A 199 -14.19 26.55 -10.64
C PRO A 199 -15.06 26.34 -9.39
N LEU A 200 -15.48 25.09 -9.13
CA LEU A 200 -16.25 24.72 -7.94
C LEU A 200 -15.40 24.53 -6.68
N CYS A 201 -14.07 24.64 -6.78
CA CYS A 201 -13.15 24.48 -5.66
C CYS A 201 -12.95 25.81 -4.95
N PRO A 202 -13.53 26.02 -3.75
CA PRO A 202 -13.43 27.31 -3.05
C PRO A 202 -12.05 27.54 -2.44
N ILE A 203 -11.27 26.47 -2.22
CA ILE A 203 -9.98 26.51 -1.52
C ILE A 203 -8.94 25.79 -2.36
N HIS A 204 -7.96 26.52 -2.88
CA HIS A 204 -6.94 25.93 -3.74
C HIS A 204 -6.16 24.81 -2.99
N PRO A 205 -6.06 23.58 -3.53
CA PRO A 205 -5.43 22.44 -2.84
C PRO A 205 -3.99 22.71 -2.40
N VAL A 206 -3.19 23.33 -3.27
CA VAL A 206 -1.76 23.60 -3.02
C VAL A 206 -1.47 24.89 -2.24
N THR A 207 -2.20 25.99 -2.49
CA THR A 207 -1.89 27.31 -1.91
C THR A 207 -2.89 27.79 -0.87
N GLY A 208 -4.10 27.21 -0.81
CA GLY A 208 -5.16 27.57 0.14
C GLY A 208 -4.87 27.09 1.56
N ASN A 209 -5.80 27.29 2.49
CA ASN A 209 -5.66 26.81 3.87
C ASN A 209 -6.01 25.31 3.95
N THR A 210 -5.09 24.48 4.49
CA THR A 210 -5.32 23.02 4.60
C THR A 210 -6.49 22.68 5.50
N LYS A 211 -6.66 23.37 6.64
CA LYS A 211 -7.75 23.06 7.59
C LYS A 211 -9.12 23.42 7.00
N GLU A 212 -9.21 24.52 6.27
CA GLU A 212 -10.44 24.90 5.58
C GLU A 212 -10.77 23.90 4.47
N PHE A 213 -9.78 23.48 3.68
CA PHE A 213 -9.96 22.43 2.67
C PHE A 213 -10.46 21.13 3.29
N SER A 214 -9.82 20.69 4.37
CA SER A 214 -10.21 19.46 5.09
C SER A 214 -11.64 19.55 5.62
N ARG A 215 -12.05 20.70 6.16
CA ARG A 215 -13.41 20.93 6.65
C ARG A 215 -14.42 20.88 5.50
N GLU A 216 -14.15 21.58 4.40
CA GLU A 216 -15.03 21.63 3.23
C GLU A 216 -15.26 20.23 2.63
N LEU A 217 -14.18 19.45 2.48
CA LEU A 217 -14.26 18.08 1.99
C LEU A 217 -15.08 17.20 2.95
N ASN A 218 -14.78 17.27 4.25
CA ASN A 218 -15.47 16.48 5.27
C ASN A 218 -16.97 16.82 5.32
N ASP A 219 -17.33 18.10 5.29
CA ASP A 219 -18.72 18.56 5.35
C ASP A 219 -19.53 18.10 4.12
N ARG A 220 -18.93 18.14 2.92
CA ARG A 220 -19.57 17.61 1.70
C ARG A 220 -19.74 16.09 1.75
N LEU A 221 -18.71 15.35 2.18
CA LEU A 221 -18.81 13.89 2.30
C LEU A 221 -19.83 13.46 3.36
N LYS A 222 -19.91 14.17 4.50
CA LYS A 222 -20.92 13.92 5.54
C LYS A 222 -22.33 13.99 4.98
N LYS A 223 -22.64 15.00 4.16
CA LYS A 223 -23.96 15.11 3.49
C LYS A 223 -24.26 13.91 2.60
N VAL A 224 -23.28 13.43 1.82
CA VAL A 224 -23.45 12.23 0.98
C VAL A 224 -23.73 10.98 1.82
N MET A 225 -22.95 10.78 2.90
CA MET A 225 -23.13 9.66 3.83
C MET A 225 -24.48 9.69 4.56
N GLU A 226 -24.90 10.88 5.02
CA GLU A 226 -26.17 11.08 5.70
C GLU A 226 -27.36 10.88 4.75
N SER A 227 -27.24 11.35 3.50
CA SER A 227 -28.26 11.13 2.47
C SER A 227 -28.51 9.64 2.26
N LEU A 228 -27.44 8.83 2.07
CA LEU A 228 -27.58 7.39 1.93
C LEU A 228 -28.19 6.76 3.19
N ARG A 229 -27.72 7.14 4.38
CA ARG A 229 -28.23 6.62 5.65
C ARG A 229 -29.73 6.92 5.84
N SER A 230 -30.18 8.10 5.44
CA SER A 230 -31.60 8.50 5.53
C SER A 230 -32.47 7.81 4.49
N ALA A 231 -31.88 7.49 3.33
CA ALA A 231 -32.55 6.79 2.25
C ALA A 231 -32.61 5.28 2.46
N SER A 232 -31.78 4.69 3.33
CA SER A 232 -31.83 3.27 3.70
C SER A 232 -33.05 2.98 4.58
N PRO A 233 -34.05 2.19 4.13
CA PRO A 233 -35.07 1.64 5.01
C PRO A 233 -34.44 0.86 6.19
N SER A 234 -35.21 0.71 7.27
CA SER A 234 -34.89 -0.22 8.37
C SER A 234 -34.92 -1.67 7.84
N HIS A 235 -33.85 -2.12 7.20
CA HIS A 235 -33.78 -3.38 6.50
C HIS A 235 -33.43 -4.54 7.43
N SER A 236 -34.45 -5.23 7.91
CA SER A 236 -34.31 -6.48 8.67
C SER A 236 -34.41 -7.76 7.81
N GLN A 237 -34.61 -7.66 6.48
CA GLN A 237 -35.00 -8.82 5.65
C GLN A 237 -34.13 -9.14 4.42
N SER A 238 -33.14 -8.32 4.03
CA SER A 238 -32.27 -8.70 2.90
C SER A 238 -31.23 -9.73 3.33
N ASP A 239 -31.09 -10.81 2.57
CA ASP A 239 -30.06 -11.82 2.81
C ASP A 239 -28.67 -11.34 2.42
N THR A 240 -28.55 -10.32 1.56
CA THR A 240 -27.28 -9.71 1.16
C THR A 240 -27.35 -8.19 1.30
N VAL A 241 -26.34 -7.60 1.94
CA VAL A 241 -26.26 -6.17 2.23
C VAL A 241 -24.84 -5.68 1.99
N ALA A 242 -24.70 -4.59 1.23
CA ALA A 242 -23.46 -3.87 1.04
C ALA A 242 -23.43 -2.63 1.93
N TYR A 243 -22.33 -2.44 2.64
CA TYR A 243 -22.07 -1.24 3.45
C TYR A 243 -20.92 -0.49 2.78
N PRO A 244 -21.18 0.58 2.02
CA PRO A 244 -20.12 1.39 1.46
C PRO A 244 -19.40 2.13 2.58
N ILE A 245 -18.07 2.02 2.61
CA ILE A 245 -17.22 2.58 3.65
C ILE A 245 -16.11 3.43 3.02
N LEU A 246 -15.79 4.54 3.69
CA LEU A 246 -14.73 5.46 3.31
C LEU A 246 -13.67 5.51 4.40
N GLN A 247 -12.42 5.64 3.97
CA GLN A 247 -11.30 5.90 4.87
C GLN A 247 -10.46 7.03 4.29
N MET A 248 -10.50 8.17 4.98
CA MET A 248 -9.76 9.38 4.65
C MET A 248 -9.33 10.06 5.96
N GLY A 249 -8.45 9.42 6.74
CA GLY A 249 -8.14 9.83 8.11
C GLY A 249 -7.60 11.26 8.24
N MET A 250 -6.91 11.76 7.21
CA MET A 250 -6.46 13.16 7.13
C MET A 250 -7.62 14.18 7.13
N PHE A 251 -8.83 13.72 6.82
CA PHE A 251 -10.06 14.48 6.76
C PHE A 251 -11.08 13.99 7.79
N GLU A 252 -10.64 13.30 8.86
CA GLU A 252 -11.51 12.85 9.96
C GLU A 252 -12.64 11.89 9.50
N VAL A 253 -12.39 11.13 8.42
CA VAL A 253 -13.26 10.03 7.97
C VAL A 253 -12.55 8.71 8.23
N GLU A 254 -13.03 7.93 9.20
CA GLU A 254 -12.32 6.75 9.71
C GLU A 254 -13.15 5.44 9.73
N GLN A 255 -14.11 5.28 8.80
CA GLN A 255 -15.07 4.18 8.88
C GLN A 255 -14.42 2.80 8.78
N GLU A 256 -13.47 2.60 7.85
CA GLU A 256 -12.73 1.33 7.73
C GLU A 256 -11.90 1.07 8.99
N HIS A 257 -11.19 2.09 9.47
CA HIS A 257 -10.28 1.95 10.58
C HIS A 257 -11.03 1.49 11.85
N GLN A 258 -12.19 2.08 12.13
CA GLN A 258 -13.04 1.70 13.25
C GLN A 258 -13.69 0.32 13.05
N LEU A 259 -14.13 -0.01 11.83
CA LEU A 259 -14.67 -1.34 11.51
C LEU A 259 -13.61 -2.43 11.76
N MET A 260 -12.39 -2.23 11.26
CA MET A 260 -11.28 -3.16 11.45
C MET A 260 -10.93 -3.34 12.93
N LYS A 261 -10.91 -2.28 13.74
CA LYS A 261 -10.71 -2.40 15.19
C LYS A 261 -11.77 -3.29 15.82
N ARG A 262 -13.06 -3.06 15.52
CA ARG A 262 -14.16 -3.88 16.06
C ARG A 262 -14.01 -5.35 15.65
N LEU A 263 -13.77 -5.61 14.36
CA LEU A 263 -13.58 -6.95 13.82
C LEU A 263 -12.38 -7.66 14.45
N LEU A 264 -11.19 -7.06 14.39
CA LEU A 264 -9.96 -7.69 14.89
C LEU A 264 -9.97 -7.90 16.40
N SER A 265 -10.75 -7.09 17.11
CA SER A 265 -10.91 -7.18 18.55
C SER A 265 -11.97 -8.19 19.01
N THR A 266 -12.64 -8.90 18.08
CA THR A 266 -13.69 -9.86 18.42
C THR A 266 -13.14 -11.11 19.11
N GLU A 267 -13.87 -11.59 20.11
CA GLU A 267 -13.54 -12.78 20.87
C GLU A 267 -14.43 -13.98 20.50
N ASN A 268 -15.11 -13.92 19.35
CA ASN A 268 -16.00 -14.99 18.88
C ASN A 268 -15.19 -16.12 18.19
N PRO A 269 -15.07 -17.31 18.80
CA PRO A 269 -14.32 -18.43 18.23
C PRO A 269 -15.04 -19.13 17.06
N SER A 270 -16.34 -18.85 16.85
CA SER A 270 -17.08 -19.37 15.69
C SER A 270 -16.78 -18.60 14.40
N MET A 271 -15.97 -17.55 14.45
CA MET A 271 -15.53 -16.82 13.28
C MET A 271 -14.19 -17.36 12.77
N LYS A 272 -14.08 -17.45 11.45
CA LYS A 272 -12.80 -17.58 10.76
C LYS A 272 -12.60 -16.38 9.87
N PHE A 273 -11.44 -15.75 9.99
CA PHE A 273 -11.03 -14.62 9.18
C PHE A 273 -9.94 -15.03 8.20
N THR A 274 -9.99 -14.43 7.02
CA THR A 274 -8.85 -14.41 6.11
C THR A 274 -8.53 -12.97 5.76
N MET A 275 -7.25 -12.61 5.76
CA MET A 275 -6.76 -11.30 5.38
C MET A 275 -5.76 -11.45 4.24
N ALA A 276 -5.83 -10.59 3.23
CA ALA A 276 -4.85 -10.50 2.16
C ALA A 276 -4.25 -9.09 2.13
N SER A 277 -2.94 -8.99 1.96
CA SER A 277 -2.27 -7.71 1.71
C SER A 277 -1.06 -7.88 0.80
N GLY A 278 -1.09 -7.22 -0.36
CA GLY A 278 0.04 -7.18 -1.29
C GLY A 278 1.29 -6.49 -0.73
N TYR A 279 1.10 -5.62 0.26
CA TYR A 279 2.16 -4.86 0.94
C TYR A 279 1.96 -4.92 2.45
N PHE A 280 2.10 -6.11 3.03
CA PHE A 280 1.86 -6.33 4.46
C PHE A 280 2.72 -5.39 5.32
N ASN A 281 2.04 -4.45 5.97
CA ASN A 281 2.58 -3.47 6.90
C ASN A 281 1.42 -2.88 7.69
N CYS A 282 0.75 -3.74 8.46
CA CYS A 282 -0.44 -3.40 9.23
C CYS A 282 -0.12 -2.35 10.31
N LEU A 283 -1.14 -1.67 10.81
CA LEU A 283 -0.99 -0.86 12.01
C LEU A 283 -0.55 -1.73 13.19
N GLU A 284 0.34 -1.22 14.03
CA GLU A 284 0.76 -1.88 15.27
C GLU A 284 -0.46 -2.25 16.15
N GLU A 285 -1.45 -1.35 16.23
CA GLU A 285 -2.72 -1.64 16.92
C GLU A 285 -3.45 -2.85 16.31
N TYR A 286 -3.43 -3.02 14.99
CA TYR A 286 -4.05 -4.19 14.35
C TYR A 286 -3.26 -5.45 14.64
N GLU A 287 -1.93 -5.38 14.59
CA GLU A 287 -1.06 -6.49 14.97
C GLU A 287 -1.36 -6.94 16.40
N ASP A 288 -1.46 -6.01 17.35
CA ASP A 288 -1.73 -6.30 18.75
C ASP A 288 -3.13 -6.88 18.98
N LEU A 289 -4.15 -6.38 18.28
CA LEU A 289 -5.49 -6.97 18.33
C LEU A 289 -5.51 -8.39 17.75
N MET A 290 -4.77 -8.63 16.67
CA MET A 290 -4.61 -9.93 16.02
C MET A 290 -3.75 -10.91 16.80
N THR A 291 -2.81 -10.48 17.63
CA THR A 291 -1.96 -11.41 18.40
C THR A 291 -2.51 -11.64 19.80
N ASN A 292 -2.96 -10.57 20.47
CA ASN A 292 -3.21 -10.59 21.91
C ASN A 292 -4.69 -10.60 22.32
N LYS A 293 -5.61 -10.13 21.47
CA LYS A 293 -7.03 -9.99 21.85
C LYS A 293 -7.96 -11.00 21.15
N GLY A 294 -7.85 -11.11 19.83
CA GLY A 294 -8.80 -11.91 19.05
C GLY A 294 -8.81 -13.41 19.41
N LYS A 295 -9.98 -14.05 19.39
CA LYS A 295 -10.15 -15.50 19.68
C LYS A 295 -10.67 -16.33 18.50
N TYR A 296 -10.61 -15.79 17.30
CA TYR A 296 -11.00 -16.41 16.04
C TYR A 296 -9.84 -17.16 15.35
N ASP A 297 -10.15 -17.96 14.34
CA ASP A 297 -9.17 -18.46 13.38
C ASP A 297 -8.79 -17.34 12.40
N LEU A 298 -7.51 -17.13 12.11
CA LEU A 298 -7.03 -16.08 11.22
C LEU A 298 -5.96 -16.61 10.27
N ASP A 299 -6.26 -16.57 8.97
CA ASP A 299 -5.29 -16.83 7.91
C ASP A 299 -4.87 -15.50 7.27
N ILE A 300 -3.58 -15.20 7.19
CA ILE A 300 -3.06 -13.98 6.52
C ILE A 300 -2.25 -14.39 5.30
N LEU A 301 -2.66 -13.94 4.11
CA LEU A 301 -1.98 -14.14 2.84
C LEU A 301 -1.25 -12.86 2.42
N VAL A 302 0.06 -12.97 2.18
CA VAL A 302 0.92 -11.85 1.77
C VAL A 302 1.65 -12.17 0.46
N ALA A 303 2.20 -11.16 -0.21
CA ALA A 303 3.07 -11.40 -1.36
C ALA A 303 4.37 -12.09 -0.92
N SER A 304 4.77 -13.18 -1.58
CA SER A 304 6.17 -13.62 -1.50
C SER A 304 7.11 -12.54 -2.05
N PRO A 305 8.40 -12.56 -1.70
CA PRO A 305 9.38 -11.64 -2.29
C PRO A 305 9.39 -11.70 -3.83
N LYS A 306 9.17 -12.89 -4.41
CA LYS A 306 9.12 -13.12 -5.86
C LYS A 306 7.87 -12.55 -6.53
N ALA A 307 6.75 -12.56 -5.82
CA ALA A 307 5.49 -11.99 -6.31
C ALA A 307 5.38 -10.48 -6.06
N ASN A 308 6.42 -9.85 -5.50
CA ASN A 308 6.42 -8.41 -5.26
C ASN A 308 6.68 -7.62 -6.55
N GLY A 309 5.85 -6.62 -6.84
CA GLY A 309 5.99 -5.79 -8.05
C GLY A 309 7.28 -4.99 -8.16
N PHE A 310 8.07 -4.89 -7.08
CA PHE A 310 9.39 -4.25 -7.07
C PHE A 310 10.55 -5.23 -7.20
N LEU A 311 10.29 -6.52 -7.37
CA LEU A 311 11.35 -7.50 -7.61
C LEU A 311 12.16 -7.09 -8.84
N ASN A 312 13.49 -7.06 -8.69
CA ASN A 312 14.45 -6.64 -9.72
C ASN A 312 14.31 -5.18 -10.21
N ALA A 313 13.54 -4.34 -9.50
CA ALA A 313 13.50 -2.91 -9.80
C ALA A 313 14.90 -2.28 -9.62
N GLN A 314 15.28 -1.41 -10.54
CA GLN A 314 16.59 -0.75 -10.47
C GLN A 314 16.70 0.20 -9.27
N GLY A 315 17.90 0.28 -8.70
CA GLY A 315 18.21 1.15 -7.58
C GLY A 315 17.54 0.71 -6.27
N LEU A 316 17.22 1.69 -5.41
CA LEU A 316 16.70 1.43 -4.05
C LEU A 316 15.34 0.73 -4.04
N SER A 317 14.54 0.87 -5.10
CA SER A 317 13.24 0.21 -5.20
C SER A 317 13.35 -1.31 -5.20
N GLY A 318 14.45 -1.88 -5.70
CA GLY A 318 14.70 -3.34 -5.66
C GLY A 318 14.88 -3.91 -4.25
N GLN A 319 15.06 -3.07 -3.23
CA GLN A 319 15.19 -3.49 -1.81
C GLN A 319 13.83 -3.56 -1.09
N ILE A 320 12.77 -3.03 -1.70
CA ILE A 320 11.42 -3.01 -1.12
C ILE A 320 10.93 -4.43 -0.72
N PRO A 321 11.14 -5.49 -1.53
CA PRO A 321 10.76 -6.85 -1.11
C PRO A 321 11.45 -7.32 0.18
N ALA A 322 12.72 -6.94 0.39
CA ALA A 322 13.46 -7.29 1.60
C ALA A 322 12.93 -6.55 2.84
N VAL A 323 12.54 -5.28 2.69
CA VAL A 323 11.90 -4.50 3.77
C VAL A 323 10.60 -5.15 4.22
N TYR A 324 9.73 -5.53 3.28
CA TYR A 324 8.47 -6.21 3.62
C TYR A 324 8.71 -7.60 4.23
N SER A 325 9.75 -8.31 3.78
CA SER A 325 10.15 -9.59 4.40
C SER A 325 10.54 -9.40 5.87
N ASN A 326 11.25 -8.32 6.20
CA ASN A 326 11.64 -8.00 7.57
C ASN A 326 10.43 -7.59 8.44
N ILE A 327 9.51 -6.80 7.90
CA ILE A 327 8.25 -6.44 8.58
C ILE A 327 7.44 -7.71 8.89
N LEU A 328 7.31 -8.60 7.90
CA LEU A 328 6.62 -9.88 8.08
C LEU A 328 7.31 -10.77 9.11
N HIS A 329 8.65 -10.76 9.15
CA HIS A 329 9.43 -11.51 10.15
C HIS A 329 9.13 -11.02 11.57
N ASN A 330 9.15 -9.70 11.78
CA ASN A 330 8.83 -9.10 13.08
C ASN A 330 7.40 -9.46 13.53
N PHE A 331 6.43 -9.40 12.62
CA PHE A 331 5.07 -9.82 12.92
C PHE A 331 5.00 -11.32 13.24
N TYR A 332 5.69 -12.17 12.48
CA TYR A 332 5.77 -13.60 12.76
C TYR A 332 6.35 -13.88 14.15
N SER A 333 7.40 -13.17 14.58
CA SER A 333 7.94 -13.27 15.93
C SER A 333 6.90 -12.92 17.00
N LYS A 334 6.15 -11.81 16.83
CA LYS A 334 5.03 -11.46 17.72
C LYS A 334 3.98 -12.58 17.80
N VAL A 335 3.66 -13.22 16.67
CA VAL A 335 2.73 -14.36 16.64
C VAL A 335 3.27 -15.54 17.45
N GLN A 336 4.56 -15.88 17.31
CA GLN A 336 5.20 -16.94 18.10
C GLN A 336 5.16 -16.63 19.60
N GLU A 337 5.49 -15.39 19.98
CA GLU A 337 5.48 -14.93 21.38
C GLU A 337 4.07 -14.99 21.99
N SER A 338 3.03 -14.60 21.23
CA SER A 338 1.63 -14.68 21.68
C SER A 338 1.11 -16.12 21.83
N ASN A 339 1.82 -17.11 21.28
CA ASN A 339 1.41 -18.52 21.21
C ASN A 339 0.01 -18.75 20.59
N ARG A 340 -0.46 -17.82 19.76
CA ARG A 340 -1.77 -17.90 19.09
C ARG A 340 -1.72 -18.86 17.90
N LYS A 341 -1.95 -20.16 18.16
CA LYS A 341 -1.96 -21.22 17.13
C LYS A 341 -3.04 -21.07 16.06
N SER A 342 -4.08 -20.31 16.34
CA SER A 342 -5.19 -20.05 15.39
C SER A 342 -4.83 -19.01 14.31
N LEU A 343 -3.66 -18.37 14.41
CA LEU A 343 -3.16 -17.42 13.42
C LEU A 343 -2.10 -18.08 12.53
N LYS A 344 -2.34 -18.10 11.21
CA LYS A 344 -1.43 -18.67 10.20
C LYS A 344 -1.05 -17.63 9.16
N LEU A 345 0.20 -17.70 8.71
CA LEU A 345 0.73 -16.86 7.64
C LEU A 345 0.94 -17.68 6.37
N PHE A 346 0.61 -17.11 5.22
CA PHE A 346 0.77 -17.70 3.89
C PHE A 346 1.42 -16.68 2.95
N GLU A 347 2.22 -17.16 2.01
CA GLU A 347 2.81 -16.36 0.95
C GLU A 347 2.28 -16.79 -0.41
N TYR A 348 1.78 -15.84 -1.18
CA TYR A 348 1.45 -16.05 -2.58
C TYR A 348 2.74 -16.15 -3.41
N ASP A 349 2.93 -17.27 -4.10
CA ASP A 349 4.01 -17.48 -5.07
C ASP A 349 3.43 -18.21 -6.30
N ARG A 350 3.39 -17.49 -7.43
CA ARG A 350 2.98 -18.02 -8.73
C ARG A 350 3.97 -17.49 -9.77
N GLU A 351 4.62 -18.40 -10.48
CA GLU A 351 5.68 -18.06 -11.42
C GLU A 351 5.18 -17.11 -12.51
N GLY A 352 5.88 -15.97 -12.70
CA GLY A 352 5.53 -14.95 -13.68
C GLY A 352 4.38 -14.01 -13.26
N TRP A 353 3.84 -14.17 -12.04
CA TRP A 353 2.74 -13.35 -11.52
C TRP A 353 3.19 -12.48 -10.36
N THR A 354 2.55 -11.31 -10.23
CA THR A 354 2.71 -10.44 -9.05
C THR A 354 1.43 -10.42 -8.21
N PHE A 355 1.56 -10.20 -6.91
CA PHE A 355 0.44 -10.18 -5.97
C PHE A 355 0.17 -8.77 -5.48
N HIS A 356 -1.08 -8.32 -5.67
CA HIS A 356 -1.55 -7.00 -5.21
C HIS A 356 -2.94 -7.06 -4.56
N SER A 357 -3.47 -8.26 -4.35
CA SER A 357 -4.74 -8.43 -3.66
C SER A 357 -4.67 -7.88 -2.24
N LYS A 358 -5.72 -7.14 -1.87
CA LYS A 358 -5.94 -6.59 -0.53
C LYS A 358 -7.32 -6.97 -0.12
N GLY A 359 -7.55 -7.56 1.04
CA GLY A 359 -8.88 -8.03 1.40
C GLY A 359 -9.04 -8.56 2.80
N PHE A 360 -10.30 -8.64 3.21
CA PHE A 360 -10.70 -9.25 4.48
C PHE A 360 -11.94 -10.11 4.21
N TRP A 361 -11.96 -11.33 4.70
CA TRP A 361 -13.07 -12.27 4.57
C TRP A 361 -13.44 -12.80 5.94
N ILE A 362 -14.73 -12.99 6.14
CA ILE A 362 -15.32 -13.49 7.38
C ILE A 362 -16.19 -14.68 7.03
N GLU A 363 -15.87 -15.83 7.61
CA GLU A 363 -16.71 -17.01 7.61
C GLU A 363 -17.33 -17.17 9.00
N HIS A 364 -18.66 -17.21 9.05
CA HIS A 364 -19.44 -17.51 10.25
C HIS A 364 -20.50 -18.57 9.90
N PRO A 365 -20.98 -19.40 10.85
CA PRO A 365 -22.00 -20.41 10.55
C PRO A 365 -23.25 -19.85 9.84
N ASN A 366 -23.65 -18.64 10.20
CA ASN A 366 -24.90 -18.02 9.71
C ASN A 366 -24.72 -17.03 8.55
N TYR A 367 -23.50 -16.60 8.21
CA TYR A 367 -23.26 -15.62 7.14
C TYR A 367 -21.80 -15.67 6.68
N SER A 368 -21.52 -15.14 5.49
CA SER A 368 -20.16 -14.78 5.07
C SER A 368 -20.10 -13.28 4.83
N ALA A 369 -18.93 -12.68 5.00
CA ALA A 369 -18.72 -11.28 4.65
C ALA A 369 -17.33 -11.04 4.04
N THR A 370 -17.18 -9.96 3.28
CA THR A 370 -15.88 -9.51 2.79
C THR A 370 -15.77 -8.00 2.73
N ILE A 371 -14.58 -7.45 2.99
CA ILE A 371 -14.23 -6.07 2.65
C ILE A 371 -13.52 -6.09 1.31
N VAL A 372 -14.08 -5.39 0.32
CA VAL A 372 -13.52 -5.23 -1.02
C VAL A 372 -13.23 -3.76 -1.31
N GLY A 373 -12.03 -3.45 -1.80
CA GLY A 373 -11.59 -2.09 -2.07
C GLY A 373 -10.08 -1.96 -2.10
N SER A 374 -9.59 -0.75 -1.86
CA SER A 374 -8.21 -0.36 -2.19
C SER A 374 -7.22 -0.31 -1.02
N SER A 375 -7.68 -0.47 0.22
CA SER A 375 -6.86 -0.33 1.44
C SER A 375 -5.86 -1.48 1.62
N ASN A 376 -4.62 -1.16 1.98
CA ASN A 376 -3.61 -2.16 2.38
C ASN A 376 -3.59 -2.42 3.90
N TYR A 377 -4.49 -1.78 4.67
CA TYR A 377 -4.57 -1.85 6.14
C TYR A 377 -3.35 -1.30 6.90
N GLY A 378 -2.48 -0.56 6.22
CA GLY A 378 -1.32 0.09 6.82
C GLY A 378 -1.57 1.56 7.19
N TYR A 379 -0.55 2.20 7.77
CA TYR A 379 -0.62 3.60 8.23
C TYR A 379 -1.09 4.58 7.14
N ARG A 380 -0.66 4.35 5.90
CA ARG A 380 -1.07 5.18 4.77
C ARG A 380 -2.56 5.08 4.46
N SER A 381 -3.08 3.87 4.28
CA SER A 381 -4.50 3.66 4.00
C SER A 381 -5.37 4.17 5.15
N ALA A 382 -4.94 4.02 6.41
CA ALA A 382 -5.69 4.52 7.55
C ALA A 382 -5.65 6.06 7.65
N PHE A 383 -4.49 6.71 7.50
CA PHE A 383 -4.35 8.10 7.94
C PHE A 383 -3.99 9.11 6.85
N ARG A 384 -3.69 8.66 5.63
CA ARG A 384 -3.09 9.52 4.59
C ARG A 384 -3.76 9.45 3.23
N ASP A 385 -4.13 8.25 2.79
CA ASP A 385 -4.71 8.06 1.46
C ASP A 385 -6.25 8.20 1.50
N LEU A 386 -6.84 8.51 0.34
CA LEU A 386 -8.29 8.54 0.16
C LEU A 386 -8.72 7.18 -0.35
N GLU A 387 -9.34 6.38 0.50
CA GLU A 387 -9.69 4.99 0.22
C GLU A 387 -11.22 4.81 0.28
N ALA A 388 -11.74 3.93 -0.57
CA ALA A 388 -13.15 3.57 -0.59
C ALA A 388 -13.28 2.05 -0.73
N GLN A 389 -14.20 1.47 0.03
CA GLN A 389 -14.45 0.04 0.06
C GLN A 389 -15.95 -0.26 0.19
N VAL A 390 -16.31 -1.52 -0.02
CA VAL A 390 -17.61 -2.07 0.34
C VAL A 390 -17.37 -3.22 1.31
N PHE A 391 -18.02 -3.16 2.46
CA PHE A 391 -18.18 -4.32 3.32
C PHE A 391 -19.47 -5.05 2.90
N LEU A 392 -19.32 -6.20 2.25
CA LEU A 392 -20.42 -7.02 1.76
C LEU A 392 -20.71 -8.12 2.78
N VAL A 393 -21.96 -8.25 3.21
CA VAL A 393 -22.41 -9.34 4.07
C VAL A 393 -23.52 -10.13 3.39
N THR A 394 -23.44 -11.45 3.43
CA THR A 394 -24.42 -12.33 2.80
C THR A 394 -24.76 -13.56 3.63
N LYS A 395 -26.04 -13.93 3.63
CA LYS A 395 -26.59 -15.20 4.09
C LYS A 395 -26.92 -16.14 2.92
N ASP A 396 -26.96 -15.63 1.69
CA ASP A 396 -27.23 -16.41 0.48
C ASP A 396 -26.15 -17.47 0.27
N GLN A 397 -26.55 -18.74 0.21
CA GLN A 397 -25.61 -19.87 0.21
C GLN A 397 -24.69 -19.89 -1.02
N ASN A 398 -25.20 -19.55 -2.19
CA ASN A 398 -24.41 -19.55 -3.43
C ASN A 398 -23.32 -18.48 -3.36
N LEU A 399 -23.68 -17.25 -2.97
CA LEU A 399 -22.70 -16.18 -2.83
C LEU A 399 -21.70 -16.47 -1.70
N ARG A 400 -22.12 -17.15 -0.62
CA ARG A 400 -21.21 -17.61 0.44
C ARG A 400 -20.15 -18.58 -0.09
N GLU A 401 -20.51 -19.50 -0.98
CA GLU A 401 -19.57 -20.44 -1.61
C GLU A 401 -18.60 -19.74 -2.55
N GLN A 402 -19.10 -18.85 -3.42
CA GLN A 402 -18.26 -18.05 -4.32
C GLN A 402 -17.25 -17.18 -3.55
N LEU A 403 -17.67 -16.56 -2.44
CA LEU A 403 -16.77 -15.77 -1.58
C LEU A 403 -15.66 -16.60 -0.93
N LYS A 404 -15.90 -17.90 -0.67
CA LYS A 404 -14.87 -18.82 -0.16
C LYS A 404 -13.89 -19.21 -1.24
N GLU A 405 -14.37 -19.49 -2.45
CA GLU A 405 -13.51 -19.81 -3.61
C GLU A 405 -12.62 -18.64 -4.03
N MET A 406 -13.09 -17.40 -3.82
CA MET A 406 -12.31 -16.18 -4.03
C MET A 406 -11.04 -16.11 -3.16
N VAL A 407 -11.00 -16.85 -2.04
CA VAL A 407 -9.86 -16.84 -1.12
C VAL A 407 -8.70 -17.64 -1.71
N LEU A 408 -7.64 -16.93 -2.11
CA LEU A 408 -6.46 -17.48 -2.79
C LEU A 408 -5.52 -18.33 -1.91
N ILE A 409 -5.94 -18.77 -0.72
CA ILE A 409 -5.11 -19.60 0.18
C ILE A 409 -4.54 -20.86 -0.51
N PRO A 410 -5.26 -21.59 -1.38
CA PRO A 410 -4.69 -22.76 -2.06
C PRO A 410 -3.50 -22.46 -2.98
N THR A 411 -3.37 -21.20 -3.43
CA THR A 411 -2.21 -20.73 -4.22
C THR A 411 -1.07 -20.21 -3.33
N GLY A 412 -1.27 -20.13 -2.02
CA GLY A 412 -0.29 -19.67 -1.05
C GLY A 412 0.49 -20.82 -0.40
N LEU A 413 1.79 -20.60 -0.21
CA LEU A 413 2.66 -21.45 0.59
C LEU A 413 2.57 -21.04 2.06
N MET A 414 2.24 -21.97 2.96
CA MET A 414 2.22 -21.69 4.39
C MET A 414 3.63 -21.32 4.89
N VAL A 415 3.74 -20.18 5.57
CA VAL A 415 5.00 -19.70 6.13
C VAL A 415 5.31 -20.48 7.40
N ALA A 416 6.26 -21.41 7.29
CA ALA A 416 6.82 -22.16 8.41
C ALA A 416 8.24 -21.68 8.77
N ARG A 417 8.79 -22.15 9.89
CA ARG A 417 10.17 -21.87 10.34
C ARG A 417 11.22 -22.09 9.23
N GLU A 418 10.99 -23.07 8.36
CA GLU A 418 11.92 -23.41 7.26
C GLU A 418 11.88 -22.42 6.07
N VAL A 419 10.76 -21.71 5.88
CA VAL A 419 10.62 -20.67 4.84
C VAL A 419 11.50 -19.46 5.17
N TRP A 420 11.73 -19.18 6.45
CA TRP A 420 12.66 -18.14 6.91
C TRP A 420 14.14 -18.48 6.67
N LYS A 421 14.49 -19.77 6.63
CA LYS A 421 15.86 -20.22 6.34
C LYS A 421 16.19 -20.24 4.85
N ASN A 422 15.22 -19.97 3.99
CA ASN A 422 15.33 -20.13 2.55
C ASN A 422 16.26 -19.06 1.95
N VAL A 423 17.18 -19.47 1.06
CA VAL A 423 18.29 -18.64 0.55
C VAL A 423 17.82 -17.37 -0.17
N ASN A 424 16.61 -17.39 -0.76
CA ASN A 424 16.01 -16.24 -1.44
C ASN A 424 15.50 -15.12 -0.50
N ARG A 425 15.48 -15.36 0.82
CA ARG A 425 15.24 -14.33 1.84
C ARG A 425 16.53 -13.81 2.47
N LYS A 426 17.68 -14.40 2.15
CA LYS A 426 18.98 -13.80 2.50
C LYS A 426 19.19 -12.60 1.58
N PRO A 427 19.51 -11.41 2.10
CA PRO A 427 19.83 -10.27 1.26
C PRO A 427 20.95 -10.66 0.29
N ALA A 428 20.79 -10.33 -1.00
CA ALA A 428 21.79 -10.61 -2.01
C ALA A 428 23.16 -10.12 -1.53
N GLN A 429 24.18 -10.99 -1.55
CA GLN A 429 25.56 -10.58 -1.31
C GLN A 429 25.92 -9.50 -2.33
N VAL A 430 26.00 -8.25 -1.88
CA VAL A 430 26.58 -7.18 -2.68
C VAL A 430 28.08 -7.44 -2.73
N VAL A 431 28.52 -8.12 -3.80
CA VAL A 431 29.94 -8.15 -4.15
C VAL A 431 30.34 -6.70 -4.44
N ARG A 432 31.16 -6.12 -3.56
CA ARG A 432 31.86 -4.87 -3.85
C ARG A 432 32.83 -5.14 -5.00
N THR A 433 32.47 -4.78 -6.22
CA THR A 433 33.50 -4.51 -7.24
C THR A 433 34.12 -3.15 -6.93
N SER A 434 35.11 -3.14 -6.05
CA SER A 434 36.07 -2.06 -5.97
C SER A 434 37.15 -2.29 -7.02
N SER A 435 37.13 -1.55 -8.11
CA SER A 435 38.35 -1.34 -8.89
C SER A 435 38.37 0.06 -9.49
N MET A 436 39.21 0.90 -8.87
CA MET A 436 39.75 2.11 -9.46
C MET A 436 40.46 1.80 -10.79
N PHE A 437 40.49 2.81 -11.66
CA PHE A 437 41.30 2.93 -12.87
C PHE A 437 42.67 2.25 -12.78
N THR A 438 42.99 1.38 -13.75
CA THR A 438 44.34 1.17 -14.29
C THR A 438 44.23 0.82 -15.79
N PRO A 439 45.20 1.25 -16.63
CA PRO A 439 45.08 1.16 -18.08
C PRO A 439 45.49 -0.22 -18.63
N SER A 440 44.84 -0.57 -19.74
CA SER A 440 45.16 -1.61 -20.73
C SER A 440 46.40 -2.50 -20.47
N GLN A 441 46.20 -3.79 -20.24
CA GLN A 441 47.05 -4.83 -20.80
C GLN A 441 46.23 -6.07 -21.19
N SER A 442 46.43 -6.48 -22.44
CA SER A 442 46.01 -7.73 -23.06
C SER A 442 46.49 -8.97 -22.29
N ARG A 443 45.65 -10.01 -22.16
CA ARG A 443 45.94 -11.37 -22.64
C ARG A 443 44.85 -12.42 -22.32
N GLU A 444 44.48 -13.13 -23.38
CA GLU A 444 44.25 -14.57 -23.52
C GLU A 444 43.13 -15.28 -22.73
N LEU A 445 42.07 -15.61 -23.49
CA LEU A 445 41.09 -16.66 -23.21
C LEU A 445 41.71 -18.06 -23.35
N PRO A 446 41.51 -18.98 -22.39
CA PRO A 446 41.65 -20.41 -22.66
C PRO A 446 40.37 -20.97 -23.28
N ARG A 447 40.53 -21.51 -24.48
CA ARG A 447 39.55 -22.32 -25.21
C ARG A 447 39.52 -23.76 -24.69
N ARG A 448 38.36 -24.40 -24.89
CA ARG A 448 37.99 -25.84 -24.93
C ARG A 448 37.24 -26.34 -23.69
N ARG A 449 36.17 -27.13 -23.83
CA ARG A 449 35.95 -28.18 -24.83
C ARG A 449 34.45 -28.43 -25.05
N HIS A 450 34.03 -28.49 -26.31
CA HIS A 450 32.77 -29.11 -26.71
C HIS A 450 32.81 -30.60 -26.40
N GLN A 451 31.78 -31.09 -25.70
CA GLN A 451 31.29 -32.45 -25.89
C GLN A 451 29.85 -32.35 -26.38
N ALA A 452 29.61 -32.97 -27.53
CA ALA A 452 28.31 -33.18 -28.12
C ALA A 452 28.00 -34.68 -28.05
N SER A 453 26.83 -35.00 -27.53
CA SER A 453 26.03 -36.22 -27.74
C SER A 453 24.85 -36.10 -26.77
N GLU A 454 23.60 -36.40 -27.06
CA GLU A 454 22.86 -36.77 -28.26
C GLU A 454 21.39 -36.53 -27.87
N ALA A 455 20.61 -35.95 -28.76
CA ALA A 455 19.18 -35.73 -28.53
C ALA A 455 18.42 -37.06 -28.66
N THR A 456 17.84 -37.55 -27.57
CA THR A 456 16.68 -38.44 -27.62
C THR A 456 15.45 -37.68 -27.12
N THR A 457 14.60 -37.34 -28.06
CA THR A 457 13.31 -36.68 -27.85
C THR A 457 12.32 -37.65 -27.22
N SER A 458 12.01 -37.43 -25.95
CA SER A 458 10.74 -37.83 -25.35
C SER A 458 10.08 -36.55 -24.86
N LYS A 459 9.12 -36.02 -25.63
CA LYS A 459 8.24 -34.94 -25.19
C LYS A 459 7.27 -35.53 -24.16
N VAL A 460 7.69 -35.61 -22.91
CA VAL A 460 6.78 -35.90 -21.80
C VAL A 460 5.98 -34.63 -21.53
N ASN A 461 4.65 -34.74 -21.58
CA ASN A 461 3.75 -33.64 -21.27
C ASN A 461 3.87 -33.33 -19.76
N PRO A 462 4.33 -32.12 -19.36
CA PRO A 462 4.55 -31.78 -17.96
C PRO A 462 3.25 -31.70 -17.13
N PHE A 463 2.09 -31.82 -17.77
CA PHE A 463 0.77 -31.82 -17.13
C PHE A 463 0.17 -33.23 -16.96
N GLU A 464 0.91 -34.29 -17.25
CA GLU A 464 0.46 -35.65 -16.95
C GLU A 464 0.38 -35.90 -15.44
N ARG A 465 -0.74 -36.50 -15.00
CA ARG A 465 -1.05 -36.80 -13.59
C ARG A 465 0.08 -37.51 -12.85
N LYS A 466 0.83 -38.40 -13.52
CA LYS A 466 1.97 -39.12 -12.92
C LYS A 466 3.17 -38.21 -12.60
N GLU A 467 3.44 -37.21 -13.44
CA GLU A 467 4.52 -36.24 -13.22
C GLU A 467 4.13 -35.20 -12.15
N LEU A 468 2.88 -34.73 -12.19
CA LEU A 468 2.32 -33.90 -11.11
C LEU A 468 2.43 -34.62 -9.76
N LEU A 469 2.09 -35.91 -9.68
CA LEU A 469 2.20 -36.71 -8.46
C LEU A 469 3.66 -36.94 -8.01
N ALA A 470 4.61 -37.08 -8.95
CA ALA A 470 6.03 -37.21 -8.64
C ALA A 470 6.62 -35.92 -8.04
N ARG A 471 6.13 -34.75 -8.46
CA ARG A 471 6.53 -33.43 -7.92
C ARG A 471 5.86 -33.10 -6.59
N ILE A 472 4.61 -33.53 -6.40
CA ILE A 472 3.86 -33.34 -5.16
C ILE A 472 4.33 -34.32 -4.06
N GLY A 473 4.90 -35.48 -4.44
CA GLY A 473 5.32 -36.55 -3.53
C GLY A 473 6.60 -36.34 -2.70
N GLY A 474 7.14 -35.11 -2.65
CA GLY A 474 8.37 -34.79 -1.92
C GLY A 474 8.18 -34.41 -0.44
N THR A 475 7.09 -34.79 0.23
CA THR A 475 6.96 -34.59 1.69
C THR A 475 7.57 -35.77 2.43
N SER A 476 8.88 -35.73 2.67
CA SER A 476 9.49 -36.51 3.73
C SER A 476 9.17 -35.85 5.07
N VAL A 477 7.94 -36.02 5.57
CA VAL A 477 7.69 -35.98 7.02
C VAL A 477 8.38 -37.21 7.60
N ARG A 478 9.66 -37.06 7.98
CA ARG A 478 10.29 -38.03 8.88
C ARG A 478 9.73 -37.73 10.27
N ASN A 479 8.79 -38.57 10.70
CA ASN A 479 8.57 -38.82 12.12
C ASN A 479 9.86 -39.43 12.69
N LEU A 480 10.72 -38.59 13.25
CA LEU A 480 11.74 -39.06 14.17
C LEU A 480 11.17 -39.00 15.57
N CYS A 481 10.86 -40.19 16.05
CA CYS A 481 10.53 -40.49 17.44
C CYS A 481 11.63 -39.94 18.37
N SER A 482 11.18 -39.38 19.48
CA SER A 482 11.95 -38.83 20.59
C SER A 482 13.15 -39.69 21.02
N LYS A 483 14.31 -39.05 21.23
CA LYS A 483 15.24 -39.34 22.33
C LYS A 483 16.25 -38.19 22.49
N GLN A 484 16.15 -37.53 23.65
CA GLN A 484 17.16 -36.75 24.38
C GLN A 484 18.15 -35.89 23.57
N ALA A 485 17.96 -34.57 23.64
CA ALA A 485 19.06 -33.61 23.71
C ALA A 485 18.75 -32.68 24.89
N GLU A 486 19.69 -32.59 25.82
CA GLU A 486 19.61 -31.91 27.10
C GLU A 486 19.38 -30.40 26.94
N GLU A 487 18.62 -29.83 27.88
CA GLU A 487 18.41 -28.39 28.03
C GLU A 487 19.74 -27.68 28.35
N GLU A 488 20.29 -26.94 27.38
CA GLU A 488 21.22 -25.85 27.70
C GLU A 488 20.42 -24.56 27.90
N LYS A 489 20.44 -24.03 29.13
CA LYS A 489 19.95 -22.69 29.43
C LYS A 489 20.79 -21.65 28.67
N PRO A 490 20.19 -20.64 28.01
CA PRO A 490 20.94 -19.63 27.30
C PRO A 490 21.80 -18.80 28.27
N GLU A 491 23.08 -18.58 27.91
CA GLU A 491 24.00 -17.73 28.66
C GLU A 491 23.50 -16.27 28.74
N PRO A 492 23.86 -15.50 29.78
CA PRO A 492 23.44 -14.11 29.94
C PRO A 492 23.94 -13.22 28.79
N LEU A 493 23.01 -12.47 28.20
CA LEU A 493 23.17 -11.59 27.02
C LEU A 493 24.39 -10.65 27.10
N GLU A 494 24.77 -10.21 28.30
CA GLU A 494 25.91 -9.30 28.52
C GLU A 494 27.28 -9.93 28.26
N LYS A 495 27.38 -11.26 28.29
CA LYS A 495 28.61 -11.99 27.94
C LYS A 495 28.74 -12.17 26.43
N LEU A 496 27.62 -12.37 25.73
CA LEU A 496 27.58 -12.54 24.26
C LEU A 496 27.91 -11.24 23.51
N LEU A 497 27.51 -10.08 24.06
CA LEU A 497 27.64 -8.78 23.40
C LEU A 497 28.98 -8.06 23.59
N LYS A 498 29.90 -8.59 24.42
CA LYS A 498 31.12 -7.87 24.82
C LYS A 498 32.16 -7.71 23.71
N ASP A 499 32.14 -8.59 22.71
CA ASP A 499 33.16 -8.66 21.65
C ASP A 499 32.60 -8.42 20.22
N GLU A 500 31.33 -8.00 20.09
CA GLU A 500 30.70 -7.83 18.78
C GLU A 500 30.96 -6.46 18.14
N LYS A 501 31.45 -6.47 16.90
CA LYS A 501 31.56 -5.28 16.05
C LYS A 501 30.31 -5.10 15.18
N TRP A 502 29.57 -4.03 15.46
CA TRP A 502 28.36 -3.68 14.75
C TRP A 502 28.64 -2.80 13.53
N SER A 503 28.01 -3.12 12.38
CA SER A 503 28.10 -2.31 11.17
C SER A 503 26.73 -1.75 10.75
N ILE A 504 26.72 -0.49 10.30
CA ILE A 504 25.50 0.27 9.98
C ILE A 504 25.13 0.01 8.51
N ILE A 505 23.92 -0.52 8.24
CA ILE A 505 23.52 -1.00 6.90
C ILE A 505 22.69 0.02 6.10
N TYR A 506 22.18 1.09 6.70
CA TYR A 506 21.59 2.18 5.93
C TYR A 506 22.64 3.21 5.50
N ARG A 507 23.04 3.18 4.22
CA ARG A 507 23.75 4.29 3.60
C ARG A 507 22.83 5.02 2.63
N TYR A 508 22.00 5.90 3.19
CA TYR A 508 21.47 7.02 2.39
C TYR A 508 22.70 7.76 1.81
N PRO A 509 22.81 8.00 0.49
CA PRO A 509 24.06 8.54 -0.09
C PRO A 509 24.48 9.88 0.54
N ASP A 510 23.48 10.68 0.91
CA ASP A 510 23.67 11.93 1.65
C ASP A 510 23.66 11.73 3.18
N ILE A 511 23.60 10.50 3.71
CA ILE A 511 23.70 10.25 5.15
C ILE A 511 25.03 10.73 5.68
N VAL A 512 26.07 10.66 4.86
CA VAL A 512 27.39 11.20 5.20
C VAL A 512 27.27 12.72 5.38
N LYS A 513 26.50 13.42 4.53
CA LYS A 513 26.22 14.85 4.67
C LYS A 513 25.36 15.14 5.90
N PHE A 514 24.33 14.34 6.18
CA PHE A 514 23.50 14.50 7.38
C PHE A 514 24.25 14.19 8.68
N VAL A 515 25.12 13.18 8.69
CA VAL A 515 26.03 12.88 9.79
C VAL A 515 27.04 14.00 9.96
N LEU A 516 27.56 14.56 8.86
CA LEU A 516 28.40 15.76 8.90
C LEU A 516 27.64 16.93 9.53
N ILE A 517 26.44 17.25 9.02
CA ILE A 517 25.59 18.34 9.51
C ILE A 517 25.24 18.12 10.99
N ALA A 518 24.91 16.89 11.38
CA ALA A 518 24.61 16.53 12.77
C ALA A 518 25.85 16.70 13.66
N ARG A 519 27.04 16.27 13.22
CA ARG A 519 28.31 16.48 13.93
C ARG A 519 28.67 17.96 14.04
N PHE A 520 28.53 18.73 12.97
CA PHE A 520 28.73 20.18 12.97
C PHE A 520 27.75 20.89 13.91
N LYS A 521 26.47 20.49 13.90
CA LYS A 521 25.46 21.04 14.80
C LYS A 521 25.72 20.68 16.26
N LEU A 522 26.17 19.45 16.52
CA LEU A 522 26.58 19.01 17.86
C LEU A 522 27.79 19.81 18.35
N MET A 523 28.83 19.96 17.54
CA MET A 523 30.01 20.77 17.86
C MET A 523 29.64 22.24 18.11
N GLN A 524 28.78 22.81 17.26
CA GLN A 524 28.26 24.17 17.45
C GLN A 524 27.48 24.31 18.75
N THR A 525 26.68 23.32 19.12
CA THR A 525 25.88 23.31 20.36
C THR A 525 26.79 23.22 21.58
N VAL A 526 27.75 22.30 21.57
CA VAL A 526 28.75 22.14 22.65
C VAL A 526 29.57 23.42 22.82
N GLY A 527 30.07 23.99 21.71
CA GLY A 527 30.79 25.26 21.75
C GLY A 527 29.95 26.41 22.31
N SER A 528 28.67 26.51 21.92
CA SER A 528 27.78 27.57 22.41
C SER A 528 27.50 27.46 23.91
N VAL A 529 27.48 26.23 24.46
CA VAL A 529 27.28 25.99 25.89
C VAL A 529 28.57 26.22 26.69
N ILE A 530 29.72 25.77 26.20
CA ILE A 530 31.03 25.94 26.87
C ILE A 530 31.46 27.41 26.94
N VAL A 531 31.05 28.22 25.97
CA VAL A 531 31.38 29.65 25.95
C VAL A 531 30.61 30.43 27.02
N ILE A 532 29.45 29.95 27.50
CA ILE A 532 28.64 30.67 28.49
C ILE A 532 29.39 30.93 29.82
N PRO A 533 30.03 29.94 30.48
CA PRO A 533 30.79 30.19 31.71
C PRO A 533 31.91 31.21 31.54
N TYR A 534 32.66 31.12 30.43
CA TYR A 534 33.75 32.05 30.14
C TYR A 534 33.25 33.47 29.86
N MET A 535 32.19 33.61 29.06
CA MET A 535 31.56 34.91 28.82
C MET A 535 30.91 35.49 30.08
N SER A 536 30.38 34.65 30.95
CA SER A 536 29.81 35.08 32.24
C SER A 536 30.91 35.56 33.19
N TYR A 537 32.06 34.88 33.21
CA TYR A 537 33.23 35.32 33.95
C TYR A 537 33.77 36.66 33.44
N LEU A 538 33.90 36.82 32.12
CA LEU A 538 34.34 38.09 31.52
C LEU A 538 33.32 39.21 31.76
N PHE A 539 32.03 38.96 31.58
CA PHE A 539 30.99 39.96 31.86
C PHE A 539 30.96 40.38 33.34
N ALA A 540 31.23 39.46 34.27
CA ALA A 540 31.24 39.75 35.71
C ALA A 540 32.53 40.45 36.20
N ASN A 541 33.68 40.19 35.56
CA ASN A 541 34.99 40.62 36.08
C ASN A 541 35.77 41.56 35.16
N THR A 542 35.28 41.81 33.94
CA THR A 542 35.92 42.73 32.97
C THR A 542 34.86 43.60 32.29
N GLU A 543 35.01 44.93 32.33
CA GLU A 543 34.11 45.89 31.66
C GLU A 543 34.22 45.88 30.11
N THR A 544 34.81 44.83 29.55
CA THR A 544 35.21 44.78 28.13
C THR A 544 34.13 44.19 27.22
N ILE A 545 33.05 43.60 27.77
CA ILE A 545 31.97 42.98 27.00
C ILE A 545 30.67 43.76 27.16
N SER A 546 30.05 44.12 26.03
CA SER A 546 28.74 44.77 26.05
C SER A 546 27.62 43.83 26.54
N PRO A 547 26.64 44.32 27.31
CA PRO A 547 25.52 43.50 27.77
C PRO A 547 24.77 42.82 26.63
N THR A 548 24.60 43.49 25.49
CA THR A 548 23.91 42.94 24.32
C THR A 548 24.63 41.74 23.73
N PHE A 549 25.96 41.76 23.69
CA PHE A 549 26.77 40.64 23.21
C PHE A 549 26.72 39.45 24.18
N TYR A 550 26.76 39.71 25.49
CA TYR A 550 26.61 38.68 26.51
C TYR A 550 25.25 37.97 26.42
N PHE A 551 24.14 38.72 26.43
CA PHE A 551 22.80 38.14 26.35
C PHE A 551 22.55 37.40 25.03
N SER A 552 23.09 37.89 23.91
CA SER A 552 23.02 37.17 22.62
C SER A 552 23.74 35.82 22.68
N THR A 553 24.87 35.75 23.39
CA THR A 553 25.62 34.50 23.59
C THR A 553 24.88 33.51 24.48
N VAL A 554 24.23 33.99 25.54
CA VAL A 554 23.38 33.17 26.41
C VAL A 554 22.16 32.62 25.64
N VAL A 555 21.48 33.46 24.86
CA VAL A 555 20.34 33.04 24.03
C VAL A 555 20.78 32.00 23.00
N ALA A 556 21.92 32.19 22.33
CA ALA A 556 22.47 31.22 21.40
C ALA A 556 22.78 29.87 22.09
N GLY A 557 23.31 29.90 23.31
CA GLY A 557 23.59 28.71 24.11
C GLY A 557 22.34 27.96 24.60
N ILE A 558 21.16 28.60 24.65
CA ILE A 558 19.87 27.96 24.96
C ILE A 558 19.17 27.45 23.70
N VAL A 559 19.19 28.24 22.62
CA VAL A 559 18.51 27.91 21.36
C VAL A 559 19.21 26.76 20.62
N ALA A 560 20.54 26.67 20.69
CA ALA A 560 21.29 25.62 20.01
C ALA A 560 20.94 24.19 20.50
N PRO A 561 20.86 23.91 21.83
CA PRO A 561 20.38 22.64 22.35
C PRO A 561 18.93 22.30 21.95
N LEU A 562 18.02 23.28 21.99
CA LEU A 562 16.62 23.08 21.58
C LEU A 562 16.53 22.67 20.11
N MET A 563 17.26 23.35 19.23
CA MET A 563 17.36 22.99 17.82
C MET A 563 17.97 21.59 17.61
N LEU A 564 18.97 21.21 18.40
CA LEU A 564 19.57 19.88 18.35
C LEU A 564 18.56 18.79 18.75
N ILE A 565 17.72 19.02 19.76
CA ILE A 565 16.66 18.10 20.18
C ILE A 565 15.60 17.92 19.08
N VAL A 566 15.15 19.02 18.47
CA VAL A 566 14.19 18.99 17.37
C VAL A 566 14.76 18.25 16.16
N MET A 567 16.01 18.56 15.79
CA MET A 567 16.71 17.90 14.69
C MET A 567 16.94 16.42 14.97
N SER A 568 17.29 16.05 16.21
CA SER A 568 17.42 14.65 16.63
C SER A 568 16.09 13.91 16.48
N LYS A 569 14.99 14.44 17.02
CA LYS A 569 13.64 13.83 16.86
C LYS A 569 13.21 13.71 15.40
N TYR A 570 13.55 14.69 14.57
CA TYR A 570 13.26 14.66 13.13
C TYR A 570 14.09 13.59 12.41
N LEU A 571 15.40 13.51 12.70
CA LEU A 571 16.30 12.52 12.12
C LEU A 571 16.00 11.10 12.59
N THR A 572 15.62 10.87 13.85
CA THR A 572 15.21 9.54 14.35
C THR A 572 13.92 9.06 13.70
N ARG A 573 13.03 9.98 13.29
CA ARG A 573 11.81 9.64 12.54
C ARG A 573 12.05 9.37 11.06
N ILE A 574 13.13 9.91 10.49
CA ILE A 574 13.52 9.72 9.08
C ILE A 574 14.47 8.54 8.90
N VAL A 575 15.36 8.34 9.88
CA VAL A 575 16.44 7.36 9.85
C VAL A 575 16.21 6.39 11.01
N GLY A 576 15.27 5.46 10.82
CA GLY A 576 15.27 4.22 11.60
C GLY A 576 16.52 3.43 11.24
N VAL A 577 17.57 3.52 12.06
CA VAL A 577 18.84 2.81 11.83
C VAL A 577 18.65 1.34 12.20
N ILE A 578 18.79 0.46 11.21
CA ILE A 578 19.03 -0.98 11.42
C ILE A 578 20.55 -1.20 11.41
N SER A 579 21.09 -1.74 12.50
CA SER A 579 22.48 -2.23 12.62
C SER A 579 22.49 -3.75 12.65
N ILE A 580 23.51 -4.35 12.02
CA ILE A 580 23.70 -5.81 11.98
C ILE A 580 25.15 -6.13 12.37
N ASN A 581 25.30 -7.21 13.15
CA ASN A 581 26.57 -7.84 13.50
C ASN A 581 27.14 -8.60 12.28
N GLU A 582 28.47 -8.61 12.10
CA GLU A 582 29.18 -9.37 11.06
C GLU A 582 28.82 -10.87 10.98
N THR A 583 28.29 -11.49 12.04
CA THR A 583 27.83 -12.89 12.02
C THR A 583 26.40 -13.09 11.54
N ASN A 584 25.58 -12.04 11.45
CA ASN A 584 24.23 -12.10 10.89
C ASN A 584 23.30 -13.11 11.63
N GLU A 585 23.49 -13.29 12.94
CA GLU A 585 22.60 -14.07 13.83
C GLU A 585 21.56 -13.19 14.55
#